data_AF-A0A3M3AN61-F1
#
_entry.id   AF-A0A3M3AN61-F1
#
_cell.length_a   1.000
_cell.length_b   1.000
_cell.length_c   1.000
_cell.angle_alpha   90.00
_cell.angle_beta   90.00
_cell.angle_gamma   90.00
#
_symmetry.space_group_name_H-M   'P 1'
#
loop_
_entity.id
_entity.type
_entity.pdbx_description
1 polymer ?
#
loop_
_entity_poly.entity_id
_entity_poly.type
_entity_poly.pdbx_seq_one_letter_code
_entity_poly.pdbx_strand_id
1 'polypeptide(L)'
;MRGLPYAFASHFAPRYMHEAIRVYRNHFQPSAVLDKPYVMLGVPLSAADTDEQAEYLATSVYQRILALMRGHSLMQRPPVDSMDGLWLPHEREAVASFLGLAMVGGPEKIRAKLDVLLEQTDADELIFTCDMYEHEDRLRSYEILAQVAHG
;
A
#
# COMPACT_ATOMS: atom_id res chain seq x y z
N MET A 1 7.23 1.70 -26.26
CA MET A 1 8.07 2.00 -25.07
C MET A 1 9.37 1.21 -25.17
N ARG A 2 10.43 1.54 -24.40
CA ARG A 2 11.79 0.95 -24.53
C ARG A 2 11.96 -0.51 -24.01
N GLY A 3 10.88 -1.20 -23.67
CA GLY A 3 10.93 -2.59 -23.20
C GLY A 3 11.62 -2.80 -21.84
N LEU A 4 11.40 -1.88 -20.90
CA LEU A 4 11.96 -1.93 -19.54
C LEU A 4 10.90 -2.34 -18.50
N PRO A 5 11.31 -2.79 -17.30
CA PRO A 5 10.38 -3.06 -16.19
C PRO A 5 9.63 -1.79 -15.77
N TYR A 6 8.38 -1.95 -15.35
CA TYR A 6 7.54 -0.83 -14.90
C TYR A 6 7.13 -0.99 -13.44
N ALA A 7 7.66 -0.12 -12.57
CA ALA A 7 7.22 0.00 -11.19
C ALA A 7 6.22 1.16 -11.07
N PHE A 8 4.97 0.86 -10.72
CA PHE A 8 3.98 1.87 -10.41
C PHE A 8 3.95 2.12 -8.90
N ALA A 9 4.22 3.36 -8.50
CA ALA A 9 4.13 3.79 -7.12
C ALA A 9 2.64 3.96 -6.73
N SER A 10 1.94 2.83 -6.64
CA SER A 10 0.48 2.79 -6.51
C SER A 10 -0.04 3.46 -5.24
N HIS A 11 0.78 3.50 -4.19
CA HIS A 11 0.60 4.28 -2.97
C HIS A 11 0.50 5.81 -3.16
N PHE A 12 0.86 6.35 -4.33
CA PHE A 12 0.73 7.78 -4.64
C PHE A 12 -0.41 8.09 -5.62
N ALA A 13 -0.91 7.11 -6.37
CA ALA A 13 -1.86 7.33 -7.46
C ALA A 13 -2.78 6.12 -7.72
N PRO A 14 -3.47 5.59 -6.68
CA PRO A 14 -4.21 4.33 -6.79
C PRO A 14 -5.28 4.38 -7.89
N ARG A 15 -5.90 5.55 -8.09
CA ARG A 15 -6.93 5.77 -9.13
C ARG A 15 -6.45 5.59 -10.57
N TYR A 16 -5.16 5.74 -10.83
CA TYR A 16 -4.58 5.61 -12.17
C TYR A 16 -3.92 4.26 -12.41
N MET A 17 -3.91 3.36 -11.41
CA MET A 17 -3.20 2.08 -11.47
C MET A 17 -3.62 1.23 -12.67
N HIS A 18 -4.91 0.92 -12.84
CA HIS A 18 -5.37 0.06 -13.94
C HIS A 18 -5.07 0.67 -15.32
N GLU A 19 -5.26 1.98 -15.46
CA GLU A 19 -4.97 2.65 -16.73
C GLU A 19 -3.47 2.63 -17.03
N ALA A 20 -2.62 2.92 -16.04
CA ALA A 20 -1.17 2.90 -16.19
C ALA A 20 -0.65 1.50 -16.59
N ILE A 21 -1.14 0.45 -15.93
CA ILE A 21 -0.81 -0.95 -16.26
C ILE A 21 -1.25 -1.28 -17.69
N ARG A 22 -2.50 -0.94 -18.05
CA ARG A 22 -3.04 -1.18 -19.40
C ARG A 22 -2.22 -0.48 -20.47
N VAL A 23 -1.88 0.80 -20.27
CA VAL A 23 -1.06 1.59 -21.19
C VAL A 23 0.33 1.00 -21.34
N TYR A 24 0.97 0.59 -20.23
CA TYR A 24 2.27 -0.07 -20.25
C TYR A 24 2.23 -1.37 -21.06
N ARG A 25 1.31 -2.29 -20.74
CA ARG A 25 1.18 -3.58 -21.42
C ARG A 25 0.86 -3.43 -22.91
N ASN A 26 -0.06 -2.54 -23.28
CA ASN A 26 -0.47 -2.33 -24.68
C ASN A 26 0.63 -1.71 -25.55
N HIS A 27 1.58 -0.98 -24.96
CA HIS A 27 2.66 -0.30 -25.69
C HIS A 27 4.06 -0.86 -25.40
N PHE A 28 4.11 -2.01 -24.72
CA PHE A 28 5.35 -2.74 -24.49
C PHE A 28 5.90 -3.26 -25.81
N GLN A 29 7.22 -3.17 -25.96
CA GLN A 29 7.97 -3.78 -27.04
C GLN A 29 9.12 -4.56 -26.41
N PRO A 30 9.31 -5.84 -26.75
CA PRO A 30 10.45 -6.61 -26.27
C PRO A 30 11.77 -5.88 -26.51
N SER A 31 12.70 -6.05 -25.59
CA SER A 31 14.04 -5.46 -25.66
C SER A 31 15.09 -6.48 -25.24
N ALA A 32 16.37 -6.08 -25.28
CA ALA A 32 17.45 -6.90 -24.74
C ALA A 32 17.34 -7.17 -23.23
N VAL A 33 16.44 -6.49 -22.52
CA VAL A 33 16.23 -6.62 -21.07
C VAL A 33 15.03 -7.51 -20.74
N LEU A 34 13.92 -7.40 -21.49
CA LEU A 34 12.67 -8.11 -21.21
C LEU A 34 12.00 -8.57 -22.52
N ASP A 35 11.59 -9.84 -22.53
CA ASP A 35 10.83 -10.44 -23.64
C ASP A 35 9.32 -10.19 -23.54
N LYS A 36 8.82 -9.90 -22.34
CA LYS A 36 7.40 -9.64 -22.04
C LYS A 36 7.26 -8.49 -21.01
N PRO A 37 6.09 -7.83 -20.91
CA PRO A 37 5.85 -6.81 -19.90
C PRO A 37 6.09 -7.35 -18.48
N TYR A 38 6.67 -6.54 -17.60
CA TYR A 38 6.88 -6.86 -16.19
C TYR A 38 6.44 -5.69 -15.31
N VAL A 39 5.43 -5.92 -14.46
CA VAL A 39 4.75 -4.91 -13.65
C VAL A 39 5.02 -5.14 -12.17
N MET A 40 5.52 -4.10 -11.49
CA MET A 40 5.67 -4.08 -10.03
C MET A 40 4.75 -3.02 -9.42
N LEU A 41 4.11 -3.33 -8.29
CA LEU A 41 3.24 -2.39 -7.56
C LEU A 41 3.77 -2.08 -6.17
N GLY A 42 3.89 -0.79 -5.84
CA GLY A 42 4.25 -0.33 -4.50
C GLY A 42 3.03 -0.19 -3.59
N VAL A 43 2.94 -0.97 -2.50
CA VAL A 43 1.76 -1.14 -1.64
C VAL A 43 2.08 -0.81 -0.16
N PRO A 44 1.31 0.08 0.50
CA PRO A 44 1.47 0.32 1.94
C PRO A 44 0.97 -0.87 2.76
N LEU A 45 1.71 -1.28 3.79
CA LEU A 45 1.37 -2.39 4.67
C LEU A 45 1.27 -1.94 6.12
N SER A 46 0.17 -2.31 6.76
CA SER A 46 0.01 -2.30 8.21
C SER A 46 -0.72 -3.59 8.63
N ALA A 47 0.04 -4.67 8.79
CA ALA A 47 -0.48 -5.95 9.23
C ALA A 47 -0.21 -6.17 10.73
N ALA A 48 -1.16 -6.81 11.40
CA ALA A 48 -1.04 -7.20 12.82
C ALA A 48 -1.79 -8.51 13.06
N ASP A 49 -1.74 -9.04 14.29
CA ASP A 49 -2.38 -10.32 14.60
C ASP A 49 -3.91 -10.28 14.48
N THR A 50 -4.52 -9.09 14.62
CA THR A 50 -5.96 -8.87 14.43
C THR A 50 -6.23 -7.64 13.58
N ASP A 51 -7.45 -7.54 13.04
CA ASP A 51 -7.90 -6.36 12.28
C ASP A 51 -7.90 -5.11 13.16
N GLU A 52 -8.33 -5.22 14.41
CA GLU A 52 -8.41 -4.10 15.35
C GLU A 52 -7.02 -3.54 15.66
N GLN A 53 -6.04 -4.43 15.92
CA GLN A 53 -4.66 -4.01 16.16
C GLN A 53 -4.06 -3.36 14.92
N ALA A 54 -4.32 -3.89 13.73
CA ALA A 54 -3.82 -3.33 12.48
C ALA A 54 -4.37 -1.92 12.23
N GLU A 55 -5.67 -1.68 12.47
CA GLU A 55 -6.27 -0.35 12.34
C GLU A 55 -5.73 0.64 13.38
N TYR A 56 -5.52 0.19 14.63
CA TYR A 56 -4.88 1.00 15.66
C TYR A 56 -3.47 1.43 15.23
N LEU A 57 -2.63 0.49 14.81
CA LEU A 57 -1.26 0.78 14.36
C LEU A 57 -1.25 1.68 13.10
N ALA A 58 -2.20 1.49 12.19
CA ALA A 58 -2.34 2.30 10.98
C ALA A 58 -2.66 3.77 11.27
N THR A 59 -3.15 4.12 12.46
CA THR A 59 -3.39 5.53 12.82
C THR A 59 -2.12 6.39 12.80
N SER A 60 -0.93 5.83 13.02
CA SER A 60 0.34 6.53 12.79
C SER A 60 0.52 6.96 11.33
N VAL A 61 0.15 6.09 10.39
CA VAL A 61 0.18 6.39 8.95
C VAL A 61 -0.90 7.43 8.61
N TYR A 62 -2.11 7.29 9.15
CA TYR A 62 -3.20 8.25 8.94
C TYR A 62 -2.81 9.66 9.41
N GLN A 63 -2.20 9.78 10.59
CA GLN A 63 -1.67 11.04 11.11
C GLN A 63 -0.62 11.66 10.18
N ARG A 64 0.30 10.85 9.61
CA ARG A 64 1.34 11.33 8.71
C ARG A 64 0.78 11.81 7.37
N ILE A 65 -0.17 11.08 6.78
CA ILE A 65 -0.82 11.50 5.53
C ILE A 65 -1.67 12.76 5.76
N LEU A 66 -2.37 12.85 6.89
CA LEU A 66 -3.07 14.08 7.28
C LEU A 66 -2.11 15.26 7.44
N ALA A 67 -0.96 15.05 8.09
CA ALA A 67 0.07 16.07 8.24
C ALA A 67 0.63 16.52 6.87
N LEU A 68 0.86 15.58 5.95
CA LEU A 68 1.26 15.88 4.58
C LEU A 68 0.24 16.78 3.87
N MET A 69 -1.05 16.44 3.93
CA MET A 69 -2.12 17.23 3.33
C MET A 69 -2.23 18.64 3.93
N ARG A 70 -1.92 18.79 5.22
CA ARG A 70 -1.91 20.08 5.91
C ARG A 70 -0.58 20.85 5.78
N GLY A 71 0.42 20.31 5.10
CA GLY A 71 1.75 20.95 4.99
C GLY A 71 2.51 21.00 6.31
N HIS A 72 2.22 20.07 7.23
CA HIS A 72 2.86 19.96 8.54
C HIS A 72 4.08 19.02 8.52
N SER A 73 4.81 18.98 9.63
CA SER A 73 5.92 18.02 9.83
C SER A 73 5.46 16.58 9.64
N LEU A 74 6.25 15.80 8.89
CA LEU A 74 6.02 14.39 8.61
C LEU A 74 6.69 13.45 9.63
N MET A 75 7.23 14.00 10.73
CA MET A 75 7.78 13.18 11.80
C MET A 75 6.70 12.25 12.34
N GLN A 76 7.03 10.96 12.38
CA GLN A 76 6.07 9.91 12.69
C GLN A 76 5.61 10.01 14.14
N ARG A 77 4.31 9.88 14.34
CA ARG A 77 3.68 9.96 15.66
C ARG A 77 3.25 8.56 16.11
N PRO A 78 3.18 8.32 17.43
CA PRO A 78 2.65 7.06 17.95
C PRO A 78 1.20 6.86 17.53
N PRO A 79 0.73 5.61 17.48
CA PRO A 79 -0.67 5.31 17.19
C PRO A 79 -1.59 5.91 18.27
N VAL A 80 -2.82 6.20 17.88
CA VAL A 80 -3.86 6.79 18.72
C VAL A 80 -5.10 5.90 18.71
N ASP A 81 -5.87 5.91 19.79
CA ASP A 81 -7.07 5.07 19.92
C ASP A 81 -8.13 5.37 18.84
N SER A 82 -8.19 6.62 18.38
CA SER A 82 -9.04 7.03 17.28
C SER A 82 -8.51 8.26 16.56
N MET A 83 -8.76 8.31 15.25
CA MET A 83 -8.56 9.51 14.44
C MET A 83 -9.73 10.50 14.54
N ASP A 84 -10.85 10.10 15.15
CA ASP A 84 -11.99 10.98 15.35
C ASP A 84 -11.62 12.15 16.26
N GLY A 85 -11.96 13.36 15.81
CA GLY A 85 -11.52 14.61 16.45
C GLY A 85 -10.13 15.10 16.01
N LEU A 86 -9.34 14.30 15.27
CA LEU A 86 -8.06 14.73 14.69
C LEU A 86 -8.20 15.21 13.23
N TRP A 87 -9.12 14.59 12.49
CA TRP A 87 -9.48 14.95 11.12
C TRP A 87 -10.91 15.51 11.02
N LEU A 88 -11.15 16.31 9.98
CA LEU A 88 -12.48 16.66 9.50
C LEU A 88 -13.01 15.57 8.55
N PRO A 89 -14.34 15.46 8.33
CA PRO A 89 -14.90 14.42 7.46
C PRO A 89 -14.28 14.36 6.06
N HIS A 90 -14.05 15.51 5.42
CA HIS A 90 -13.42 15.57 4.10
C HIS A 90 -11.93 15.18 4.11
N GLU A 91 -11.23 15.39 5.23
CA GLU A 91 -9.84 14.98 5.39
C GLU A 91 -9.75 13.47 5.61
N ARG A 92 -10.70 12.88 6.35
CA ARG A 92 -10.83 11.43 6.48
C ARG A 92 -10.99 10.77 5.11
N GLU A 93 -11.89 11.31 4.28
CA GLU A 93 -12.09 10.82 2.91
C GLU A 93 -10.83 10.99 2.06
N ALA A 94 -10.14 12.13 2.17
CA ALA A 94 -8.90 12.36 1.44
C ALA A 94 -7.79 11.38 1.85
N VAL A 95 -7.59 11.15 3.15
CA VAL A 95 -6.63 10.17 3.68
C VAL A 95 -6.98 8.76 3.23
N ALA A 96 -8.25 8.36 3.31
CA ALA A 96 -8.71 7.06 2.85
C ALA A 96 -8.50 6.86 1.35
N SER A 97 -8.74 7.90 0.54
CA SER A 97 -8.49 7.90 -0.91
C SER A 97 -7.01 7.78 -1.24
N PHE A 98 -6.15 8.52 -0.52
CA PHE A 98 -4.70 8.45 -0.68
C PHE A 98 -4.17 7.04 -0.36
N LEU A 99 -4.68 6.43 0.71
CA LEU A 99 -4.34 5.08 1.15
C LEU A 99 -5.23 3.99 0.53
N GLY A 100 -5.85 4.25 -0.62
CA GLY A 100 -6.83 3.33 -1.22
C GLY A 100 -6.28 1.94 -1.58
N LEU A 101 -4.96 1.80 -1.70
CA LEU A 101 -4.27 0.51 -1.89
C LEU A 101 -3.57 -0.01 -0.64
N ALA A 102 -3.74 0.64 0.52
CA ALA A 102 -3.13 0.20 1.75
C ALA A 102 -3.71 -1.13 2.26
N MET A 103 -2.81 -2.05 2.52
CA MET A 103 -3.08 -3.34 3.13
C MET A 103 -3.02 -3.20 4.65
N VAL A 104 -4.16 -2.77 5.21
CA VAL A 104 -4.41 -2.73 6.66
C VAL A 104 -5.33 -3.88 7.05
N GLY A 105 -4.90 -4.72 8.00
CA GLY A 105 -5.68 -5.83 8.53
C GLY A 105 -4.88 -6.96 9.20
N GLY A 106 -5.61 -7.91 9.75
CA GLY A 106 -5.10 -9.21 10.19
C GLY A 106 -4.82 -10.16 9.02
N PRO A 107 -4.23 -11.35 9.27
CA PRO A 107 -3.71 -12.24 8.22
C PRO A 107 -4.73 -12.59 7.13
N GLU A 108 -5.96 -12.94 7.50
CA GLU A 108 -7.03 -13.27 6.55
C GLU A 108 -7.45 -12.09 5.67
N LYS A 109 -7.55 -10.89 6.26
CA LYS A 109 -7.90 -9.66 5.53
C LYS A 109 -6.77 -9.24 4.59
N ILE A 110 -5.51 -9.42 5.00
CA ILE A 110 -4.34 -9.21 4.13
C ILE A 110 -4.38 -10.18 2.95
N ARG A 111 -4.64 -11.49 3.19
CA ARG A 111 -4.77 -12.50 2.13
C ARG A 111 -5.82 -12.11 1.11
N ALA A 112 -7.03 -11.81 1.56
CA ALA A 112 -8.13 -11.43 0.68
C ALA A 112 -7.80 -10.16 -0.15
N LYS A 113 -7.13 -9.16 0.45
CA LYS A 113 -6.70 -7.96 -0.27
C LYS A 113 -5.61 -8.25 -1.31
N LEU A 114 -4.67 -9.15 -1.01
CA LEU A 114 -3.65 -9.60 -1.94
C LEU A 114 -4.27 -10.28 -3.16
N ASP A 115 -5.18 -11.23 -2.93
CA ASP A 115 -5.86 -11.97 -3.98
C ASP A 115 -6.61 -11.03 -4.93
N VAL A 116 -7.37 -10.08 -4.37
CA VAL A 116 -8.09 -9.07 -5.16
C VAL A 116 -7.12 -8.18 -5.94
N LEU A 117 -6.01 -7.73 -5.33
CA LEU A 117 -5.05 -6.88 -6.02
C LEU A 117 -4.41 -7.61 -7.20
N LEU A 118 -4.00 -8.87 -6.99
CA LEU A 118 -3.38 -9.69 -8.02
C LEU A 118 -4.38 -10.01 -9.14
N GLU A 119 -5.61 -10.40 -8.81
CA GLU A 119 -6.67 -10.68 -9.80
C GLU A 119 -6.97 -9.46 -10.69
N GLN A 120 -6.97 -8.25 -10.12
CA GLN A 120 -7.30 -7.04 -10.86
C GLN A 120 -6.14 -6.45 -11.67
N THR A 121 -4.91 -6.87 -11.40
CA THR A 121 -3.71 -6.22 -11.94
C THR A 121 -2.77 -7.15 -12.68
N ASP A 122 -2.82 -8.45 -12.43
CA ASP A 122 -1.82 -9.43 -12.88
C ASP A 122 -0.37 -8.94 -12.59
N ALA A 123 -0.14 -8.24 -11.48
CA ALA A 123 1.18 -7.72 -11.16
C ALA A 123 2.18 -8.88 -10.98
N ASP A 124 3.37 -8.74 -11.55
CA ASP A 124 4.43 -9.75 -11.46
C ASP A 124 5.14 -9.70 -10.11
N GLU A 125 5.15 -8.53 -9.45
CA GLU A 125 5.79 -8.32 -8.15
C GLU A 125 5.06 -7.25 -7.32
N LEU A 126 5.07 -7.41 -5.99
CA LEU A 126 4.57 -6.42 -5.04
C LEU A 126 5.72 -5.94 -4.15
N ILE A 127 5.88 -4.62 -4.05
CA ILE A 127 6.88 -3.96 -3.21
C ILE A 127 6.16 -3.30 -2.05
N PHE A 128 6.46 -3.70 -0.82
CA PHE A 128 5.76 -3.19 0.36
C PHE A 128 6.52 -2.07 1.07
N THR A 129 5.77 -1.06 1.51
CA THR A 129 6.26 -0.04 2.44
C THR A 129 5.53 -0.21 3.76
N CYS A 130 6.26 -0.33 4.87
CA CYS A 130 5.68 -0.54 6.19
C CYS A 130 6.19 0.53 7.17
N ASP A 131 5.37 1.56 7.36
CA ASP A 131 5.68 2.72 8.19
C ASP A 131 4.99 2.58 9.57
N MET A 132 5.47 1.63 10.38
CA MET A 132 5.03 1.43 11.78
C MET A 132 5.86 2.29 12.73
N TYR A 133 5.25 2.75 13.82
CA TYR A 133 5.92 3.63 14.79
C TYR A 133 6.98 2.86 15.58
N GLU A 134 6.59 1.72 16.16
CA GLU A 134 7.54 0.80 16.80
C GLU A 134 8.18 -0.14 15.79
N HIS A 135 9.44 -0.46 16.01
CA HIS A 135 10.19 -1.33 15.12
C HIS A 135 9.68 -2.77 15.13
N GLU A 136 9.25 -3.26 16.30
CA GLU A 136 8.76 -4.63 16.48
C GLU A 136 7.47 -4.87 15.68
N ASP A 137 6.55 -3.91 15.68
CA ASP A 137 5.32 -3.96 14.87
C ASP A 137 5.65 -4.03 13.37
N ARG A 138 6.70 -3.31 12.93
CA ARG A 138 7.15 -3.35 11.54
C ARG A 138 7.64 -4.75 11.15
N LEU A 139 8.43 -5.39 12.01
CA LEU A 139 8.91 -6.76 11.78
C LEU A 139 7.74 -7.73 11.74
N ARG A 140 6.84 -7.65 12.73
CA ARG A 140 5.66 -8.52 12.82
C ARG A 140 4.76 -8.40 11.58
N SER A 141 4.55 -7.18 11.10
CA SER A 141 3.78 -6.92 9.88
C SER A 141 4.36 -7.64 8.65
N TYR A 142 5.70 -7.64 8.49
CA TYR A 142 6.37 -8.38 7.41
C TYR A 142 6.31 -9.90 7.59
N GLU A 143 6.44 -10.40 8.83
CA GLU A 143 6.28 -11.84 9.11
C GLU A 143 4.89 -12.34 8.69
N ILE A 144 3.84 -11.59 9.05
CA ILE A 144 2.46 -11.92 8.69
C ILE A 144 2.30 -11.92 7.17
N LEU A 145 2.80 -10.89 6.49
CA LEU A 145 2.77 -10.84 5.04
C LEU A 145 3.47 -12.05 4.41
N ALA A 146 4.65 -12.43 4.89
CA ALA A 146 5.39 -13.57 4.37
C ALA A 146 4.63 -14.89 4.60
N GLN A 147 4.01 -15.07 5.77
CA GLN A 147 3.18 -16.25 6.06
C GLN A 147 1.97 -16.34 5.13
N VAL A 148 1.32 -15.22 4.85
CA VAL A 148 0.17 -15.15 3.96
C VAL A 148 0.56 -15.37 2.49
N ALA A 149 1.70 -14.85 2.05
CA ALA A 149 2.16 -14.96 0.66
C ALA A 149 2.72 -16.36 0.30
N HIS A 150 3.17 -17.14 1.28
CA HIS A 150 3.80 -18.44 1.07
C HIS A 150 2.94 -19.65 1.46
N GLY A 151 1.79 -19.45 2.10
CA GLY A 151 0.85 -20.50 2.49
C GLY A 151 -0.38 -20.53 1.62
#